data_AF-X1N0Q2-F1
#
_entry.id   AF-X1N0Q2-F1
#
_cell.length_a   1.000
_cell.length_b   1.000
_cell.length_c   1.000
_cell.angle_alpha   90.00
_cell.angle_beta   90.00
_cell.angle_gamma   90.00
#
_symmetry.space_group_name_H-M   'P 1'
#
loop_
_entity.id
_entity.type
_entity.pdbx_description
1 polymer ?
#
loop_
_entity_poly.entity_id
_entity_poly.type
_entity_poly.pdbx_seq_one_letter_code
_entity_poly.pdbx_strand_id
1 'polypeptide(L)'
;QEVAAVEGRITAVGGLPHASGMPAWGVSDHLARRVLEMRKYDAEINAAINFKCDAEVIEVVQKYCAEKGFLFGWVDRTKEPEEVAGPDGSSMPWKIKQLVTSSGGIPKLFYEGEGWGKEPLFVAIGSDAVEVAGIAIEIAQRYQQRPG
;
A
#
# COMPACT_ATOMS: atom_id res chain seq x y z
N GLN A 1 2.81 -6.21 -20.15
CA GLN A 1 2.59 -5.73 -18.76
C GLN A 1 3.93 -5.83 -18.02
N GLU A 2 4.35 -4.78 -17.31
CA GLU A 2 5.74 -4.60 -16.82
C GLU A 2 5.93 -4.84 -15.31
N VAL A 3 4.91 -5.37 -14.62
CA VAL A 3 4.96 -5.62 -13.18
C VAL A 3 4.65 -7.10 -12.92
N ALA A 4 5.50 -7.75 -12.13
CA ALA A 4 5.26 -9.10 -11.63
C ALA A 4 4.61 -9.06 -10.23
N ALA A 5 3.73 -10.00 -9.94
CA ALA A 5 3.07 -10.14 -8.66
C ALA A 5 2.74 -11.61 -8.36
N VAL A 6 2.31 -11.90 -7.13
CA VAL A 6 1.81 -13.23 -6.75
C VAL A 6 0.44 -13.45 -7.38
N GLU A 7 0.32 -14.43 -8.27
CA GLU A 7 -0.96 -14.81 -8.87
C GLU A 7 -1.95 -15.25 -7.78
N GLY A 8 -3.17 -14.72 -7.81
CA GLY A 8 -4.18 -15.02 -6.79
C GLY A 8 -3.91 -14.42 -5.40
N ARG A 9 -2.92 -13.51 -5.27
CA ARG A 9 -2.56 -12.79 -4.03
C ARG A 9 -2.01 -13.71 -2.93
N ILE A 10 -1.68 -13.11 -1.78
CA ILE A 10 -1.38 -13.80 -0.53
C ILE A 10 -2.64 -13.75 0.34
N THR A 11 -3.08 -14.91 0.82
CA THR A 11 -4.22 -15.08 1.72
C THR A 11 -3.78 -15.71 3.04
N ALA A 12 -4.71 -15.93 3.98
CA ALA A 12 -4.45 -16.64 5.22
C ALA A 12 -5.00 -18.07 5.16
N VAL A 13 -4.16 -19.07 5.40
CA VAL A 13 -4.54 -20.49 5.53
C VAL A 13 -4.01 -21.01 6.87
N GLY A 14 -4.91 -21.47 7.73
CA GLY A 14 -4.53 -21.91 9.09
C GLY A 14 -3.88 -20.82 9.95
N GLY A 15 -4.24 -19.54 9.71
CA GLY A 15 -3.65 -18.39 10.41
C GLY A 15 -2.27 -17.97 9.90
N LEU A 16 -1.76 -18.60 8.84
CA LEU A 16 -0.46 -18.29 8.25
C LEU A 16 -0.61 -17.70 6.84
N PRO A 17 0.32 -16.81 6.40
CA PRO A 17 0.31 -16.30 5.04
C PRO A 17 0.56 -17.42 4.03
N HIS A 18 -0.25 -17.47 2.98
CA HIS A 18 -0.19 -18.45 1.91
C HIS A 18 -0.28 -17.73 0.56
N ALA A 19 0.74 -17.90 -0.28
CA ALA A 19 0.69 -17.44 -1.66
C ALA A 19 -0.19 -18.38 -2.49
N SER A 20 -1.25 -17.85 -3.09
CA SER A 20 -2.21 -18.66 -3.87
C SER A 20 -1.60 -19.25 -5.14
N GLY A 21 -0.56 -18.60 -5.67
CA GLY A 21 0.11 -18.99 -6.90
C GLY A 21 1.55 -18.49 -6.94
N MET A 22 2.23 -18.74 -8.06
CA MET A 22 3.61 -18.33 -8.27
C MET A 22 3.69 -16.86 -8.72
N PRO A 23 4.84 -16.19 -8.57
CA PRO A 23 5.06 -14.90 -9.19
C PRO A 23 4.96 -14.98 -10.71
N ALA A 24 4.18 -14.09 -11.32
CA ALA A 24 4.02 -13.99 -12.76
C ALA A 24 3.82 -12.54 -13.21
N TRP A 25 4.19 -12.25 -14.46
CA TRP A 25 4.00 -10.93 -15.06
C TRP A 25 2.53 -10.66 -15.31
N GLY A 26 2.06 -9.47 -14.92
CA GLY A 26 0.73 -8.99 -15.29
C GLY A 26 -0.45 -9.53 -14.48
N VAL A 27 -0.19 -10.35 -13.46
CA VAL A 27 -1.24 -10.98 -12.63
C VAL A 27 -1.83 -10.06 -11.56
N SER A 28 -1.34 -8.81 -11.46
CA SER A 28 -1.90 -7.76 -10.61
C SER A 28 -2.13 -6.49 -11.42
N ASP A 29 -3.36 -6.00 -11.41
CA ASP A 29 -3.72 -4.74 -12.08
C ASP A 29 -3.64 -3.56 -11.11
N HIS A 30 -4.33 -3.67 -9.98
CA HIS A 30 -4.54 -2.53 -9.07
C HIS A 30 -3.27 -2.02 -8.39
N LEU A 31 -2.40 -2.92 -7.91
CA LEU A 31 -1.14 -2.55 -7.26
C LEU A 31 -0.07 -2.19 -8.29
N ALA A 32 -0.09 -2.83 -9.47
CA ALA A 32 0.80 -2.49 -10.58
C ALA A 32 0.60 -1.05 -11.06
N ARG A 33 -0.65 -0.63 -11.27
CA ARG A 33 -0.98 0.76 -11.62
C ARG A 33 -0.48 1.76 -10.57
N ARG A 34 -0.52 1.40 -9.27
CA ARG A 34 0.05 2.23 -8.19
C ARG A 34 1.55 2.39 -8.35
N VAL A 35 2.29 1.28 -8.43
CA VAL A 35 3.76 1.31 -8.55
C VAL A 35 4.18 2.15 -9.76
N LEU A 36 3.53 1.93 -10.91
CA LEU A 36 3.83 2.69 -12.12
C LEU A 36 3.52 4.20 -11.99
N GLU A 37 2.44 4.56 -11.29
CA GLU A 37 2.12 5.98 -11.05
C GLU A 37 3.09 6.63 -10.06
N MET A 38 3.47 5.92 -8.99
CA MET A 38 4.42 6.40 -7.98
C MET A 38 5.82 6.61 -8.55
N ARG A 39 6.24 5.79 -9.52
CA ARG A 39 7.52 5.96 -10.22
C ARG A 39 7.70 7.32 -10.89
N LYS A 40 6.62 8.02 -11.19
CA LYS A 40 6.67 9.38 -11.73
C LYS A 40 7.18 10.40 -10.72
N TYR A 41 7.10 10.09 -9.42
CA TYR A 41 7.56 10.93 -8.32
C TYR A 41 8.91 10.49 -7.76
N ASP A 42 9.18 9.19 -7.79
CA ASP A 42 10.46 8.60 -7.39
C ASP A 42 10.73 7.32 -8.20
N ALA A 43 11.74 7.38 -9.08
CA ALA A 43 12.09 6.30 -9.99
C ALA A 43 12.68 5.06 -9.28
N GLU A 44 13.13 5.18 -8.03
CA GLU A 44 13.63 4.04 -7.25
C GLU A 44 12.50 3.12 -6.78
N ILE A 45 11.24 3.59 -6.76
CA ILE A 45 10.08 2.78 -6.37
C ILE A 45 9.82 1.69 -7.41
N ASN A 46 10.03 0.43 -7.04
CA ASN A 46 9.83 -0.71 -7.94
C ASN A 46 8.86 -1.75 -7.39
N ALA A 47 8.54 -1.69 -6.10
CA ALA A 47 7.73 -2.68 -5.41
C ALA A 47 6.72 -2.02 -4.47
N ALA A 48 5.63 -2.72 -4.24
CA ALA A 48 4.66 -2.39 -3.21
C ALA A 48 4.03 -3.66 -2.65
N ILE A 49 3.63 -3.60 -1.39
CA ILE A 49 2.79 -4.62 -0.75
C ILE A 49 1.66 -3.92 -0.02
N ASN A 50 0.44 -4.45 -0.15
CA ASN A 50 -0.68 -3.97 0.62
C ASN A 50 -1.07 -4.98 1.71
N PHE A 51 -1.56 -4.46 2.84
CA PHE A 51 -1.96 -5.27 3.98
C PHE A 51 -3.13 -4.62 4.73
N LYS A 52 -3.65 -5.34 5.73
CA LYS A 52 -4.78 -4.94 6.57
C LYS A 52 -4.60 -3.51 7.09
N CYS A 53 -5.68 -2.73 7.10
CA CYS A 53 -5.72 -1.40 7.70
C CYS A 53 -6.89 -1.31 8.68
N ASP A 54 -6.56 -1.05 9.94
CA ASP A 54 -7.49 -0.72 11.03
C ASP A 54 -6.79 0.26 11.98
N ALA A 55 -7.50 0.76 12.99
CA ALA A 55 -6.97 1.73 13.93
C ALA A 55 -5.68 1.28 14.64
N GLU A 56 -5.60 -0.01 14.98
CA GLU A 56 -4.45 -0.58 15.71
C GLU A 56 -3.22 -0.68 14.80
N VAL A 57 -3.40 -1.14 13.56
CA VAL A 57 -2.33 -1.18 12.56
C VAL A 57 -1.88 0.23 12.18
N ILE A 58 -2.81 1.20 12.09
CA ILE A 58 -2.48 2.61 11.84
C ILE A 58 -1.52 3.13 12.91
N GLU A 59 -1.83 2.89 14.18
CA GLU A 59 -0.99 3.34 15.30
C GLU A 59 0.42 2.71 15.24
N VAL A 60 0.50 1.40 14.95
CA VAL A 60 1.78 0.68 14.82
C VAL A 60 2.61 1.26 13.67
N VAL A 61 1.99 1.49 12.51
CA VAL A 61 2.68 2.03 11.34
C VAL A 61 3.14 3.48 11.58
N GLN A 62 2.31 4.31 12.23
CA GLN A 62 2.69 5.68 12.57
C GLN A 62 3.93 5.73 13.48
N LYS A 63 3.95 4.90 14.53
CA LYS A 63 5.13 4.77 15.43
C LYS A 63 6.36 4.29 14.67
N TYR A 64 6.21 3.25 13.86
CA TYR A 64 7.28 2.71 13.02
C TYR A 64 7.88 3.78 12.09
N CYS A 65 7.04 4.54 11.38
CA CYS A 65 7.49 5.61 10.50
C CYS A 65 8.22 6.72 11.27
N ALA A 66 7.69 7.13 12.42
CA ALA A 66 8.33 8.15 13.27
C ALA A 66 9.73 7.73 13.74
N GLU A 67 9.89 6.47 14.18
CA GLU A 67 11.19 5.93 14.60
C GLU A 67 12.20 5.84 13.47
N LYS A 68 11.76 5.45 12.26
CA LYS A 68 12.65 5.31 11.09
C LYS A 68 12.88 6.62 10.34
N GLY A 69 12.17 7.70 10.71
CA GLY A 69 12.19 8.96 9.97
C GLY A 69 11.54 8.86 8.58
N PHE A 70 10.61 7.92 8.39
CA PHE A 70 9.90 7.74 7.13
C PHE A 70 8.70 8.67 7.02
N LEU A 71 8.47 9.19 5.82
CA LEU A 71 7.23 9.87 5.50
C LEU A 71 6.06 8.88 5.59
N PHE A 72 5.00 9.34 6.27
CA PHE A 72 3.72 8.64 6.43
C PHE A 72 2.61 9.50 5.84
N GLY A 73 1.61 8.87 5.21
CA GLY A 73 0.51 9.59 4.59
C GLY A 73 -0.77 8.79 4.50
N TRP A 74 -1.81 9.41 3.96
CA TRP A 74 -3.03 8.71 3.60
C TRP A 74 -3.74 9.38 2.42
N VAL A 75 -4.53 8.57 1.73
CA VAL A 75 -5.46 9.03 0.70
C VAL A 75 -6.83 9.22 1.34
N ASP A 76 -7.31 10.45 1.30
CA ASP A 76 -8.64 10.85 1.75
C ASP A 76 -9.64 10.72 0.59
N ARG A 77 -10.34 9.58 0.54
CA ARG A 77 -11.30 9.28 -0.53
C ARG A 77 -12.51 10.22 -0.53
N THR A 78 -12.78 10.94 0.55
CA THR A 78 -13.89 11.93 0.59
C THR A 78 -13.63 13.14 -0.30
N LYS A 79 -12.38 13.33 -0.71
CA LYS A 79 -11.95 14.42 -1.61
C LYS A 79 -11.82 13.98 -3.07
N GLU A 80 -12.13 12.71 -3.37
CA GLU A 80 -12.03 12.16 -4.72
C GLU A 80 -13.06 12.85 -5.63
N PRO A 81 -12.63 13.55 -6.71
CA PRO A 81 -13.55 14.22 -7.61
C PRO A 81 -14.46 13.22 -8.32
N GLU A 82 -15.73 13.59 -8.51
CA GLU A 82 -16.73 12.73 -9.14
C GLU A 82 -16.32 12.31 -10.56
N GLU A 83 -15.62 13.20 -11.28
CA GLU A 83 -15.17 12.96 -12.66
C GLU A 83 -14.16 11.81 -12.78
N VAL A 84 -13.46 11.49 -11.69
CA VAL A 84 -12.50 10.39 -11.63
C VAL A 84 -12.95 9.26 -10.70
N ALA A 85 -14.04 9.44 -9.96
CA ALA A 85 -14.62 8.46 -9.05
C ALA A 85 -15.39 7.35 -9.81
N GLY A 86 -14.71 6.71 -10.76
CA GLY A 86 -15.25 5.66 -11.62
C GLY A 86 -14.56 4.29 -11.40
N PRO A 87 -15.16 3.21 -11.93
CA PRO A 87 -14.56 1.87 -11.92
C PRO A 87 -13.45 1.69 -12.96
N ASP A 88 -13.25 2.66 -13.85
CA ASP A 88 -12.25 2.65 -14.93
C ASP A 88 -10.81 2.79 -14.42
N GLY A 89 -10.63 3.23 -13.18
CA GLY A 89 -9.32 3.39 -12.54
C GLY A 89 -8.64 4.73 -12.87
N SER A 90 -9.39 5.73 -13.35
CA SER A 90 -8.91 7.10 -13.55
C SER A 90 -8.49 7.79 -12.26
N SER A 91 -8.91 7.27 -11.11
CA SER A 91 -8.54 7.76 -9.78
C SER A 91 -7.05 7.71 -9.46
N MET A 92 -6.28 6.80 -10.07
CA MET A 92 -4.93 6.50 -9.57
C MET A 92 -3.99 7.72 -9.58
N PRO A 93 -3.87 8.48 -10.69
CA PRO A 93 -3.06 9.69 -10.71
C PRO A 93 -3.52 10.73 -9.68
N TRP A 94 -4.83 10.88 -9.49
CA TRP A 94 -5.37 11.80 -8.50
C TRP A 94 -4.99 11.39 -7.07
N LYS A 95 -5.14 10.10 -6.73
CA LYS A 95 -4.81 9.57 -5.40
C LYS A 95 -3.34 9.77 -5.06
N ILE A 96 -2.44 9.40 -5.97
CA ILE A 96 -1.00 9.55 -5.75
C ILE A 96 -0.63 11.04 -5.65
N LYS A 97 -1.21 11.90 -6.49
CA LYS A 97 -0.99 13.35 -6.41
C LYS A 97 -1.48 13.92 -5.08
N GLN A 98 -2.66 13.54 -4.61
CA GLN A 98 -3.19 13.97 -3.31
C GLN A 98 -2.24 13.53 -2.19
N LEU A 99 -1.80 12.27 -2.21
CA LEU A 99 -0.90 11.71 -1.22
C LEU A 99 0.42 12.47 -1.15
N VAL A 100 1.08 12.66 -2.30
CA VAL A 100 2.36 13.38 -2.40
C VAL A 100 2.22 14.82 -1.90
N THR A 101 1.12 15.49 -2.29
CA THR A 101 0.87 16.89 -1.89
C THR A 101 0.64 17.01 -0.38
N SER A 102 -0.17 16.13 0.21
CA SER A 102 -0.46 16.18 1.66
C SER A 102 0.70 15.73 2.53
N SER A 103 1.56 14.84 2.03
CA SER A 103 2.70 14.29 2.77
C SER A 103 4.02 15.05 2.52
N GLY A 104 4.05 16.00 1.60
CA GLY A 104 5.26 16.75 1.24
C GLY A 104 6.29 15.94 0.43
N GLY A 105 5.86 14.82 -0.14
CA GLY A 105 6.70 13.82 -0.82
C GLY A 105 5.97 12.49 -0.90
N ILE A 106 6.50 11.51 -1.64
CA ILE A 106 5.91 10.17 -1.69
C ILE A 106 6.21 9.42 -0.38
N PRO A 107 5.20 9.04 0.42
CA PRO A 107 5.44 8.41 1.71
C PRO A 107 5.81 6.93 1.56
N LYS A 108 6.71 6.44 2.42
CA LYS A 108 7.16 5.04 2.45
C LYS A 108 6.02 4.08 2.81
N LEU A 109 5.14 4.53 3.72
CA LEU A 109 3.91 3.84 4.09
C LEU A 109 2.75 4.82 4.09
N PHE A 110 1.63 4.37 3.55
CA PHE A 110 0.38 5.11 3.59
C PHE A 110 -0.81 4.19 3.57
N TYR A 111 -1.98 4.68 3.97
CA TYR A 111 -3.24 3.96 3.80
C TYR A 111 -4.21 4.71 2.90
N GLU A 112 -5.15 3.98 2.31
CA GLU A 112 -6.35 4.59 1.74
C GLU A 112 -7.46 4.53 2.78
N GLY A 113 -8.06 5.69 3.08
CA GLY A 113 -9.17 5.77 4.02
C GLY A 113 -10.43 5.04 3.55
N GLU A 114 -11.42 4.99 4.44
CA GLU A 114 -12.73 4.42 4.13
C GLU A 114 -13.35 5.12 2.91
N GLY A 115 -14.05 4.33 2.10
CA GLY A 115 -14.87 4.83 1.01
C GLY A 115 -16.10 3.95 0.87
N TRP A 116 -17.14 4.47 0.20
CA TRP A 116 -18.37 3.71 0.00
C TRP A 116 -18.10 2.35 -0.67
N GLY A 117 -18.35 1.26 0.05
CA GLY A 117 -18.10 -0.12 -0.42
C GLY A 117 -16.63 -0.47 -0.65
N LYS A 118 -15.67 0.32 -0.13
CA LYS A 118 -14.23 0.07 -0.28
C LYS A 118 -13.54 -0.02 1.07
N GLU A 119 -13.00 -1.20 1.37
CA GLU A 119 -12.21 -1.43 2.58
C GLU A 119 -10.95 -0.53 2.59
N PRO A 120 -10.55 -0.01 3.77
CA PRO A 120 -9.24 0.58 3.97
C PRO A 120 -8.12 -0.43 3.73
N LEU A 121 -6.99 0.05 3.22
CA LEU A 121 -5.81 -0.78 3.01
C LEU A 121 -4.55 0.02 3.21
N PHE A 122 -3.54 -0.58 3.83
CA PHE A 122 -2.19 -0.06 3.88
C PHE A 122 -1.42 -0.42 2.63
N VAL A 123 -0.47 0.41 2.25
CA VAL A 123 0.53 0.15 1.22
C VAL A 123 1.89 0.56 1.77
N ALA A 124 2.83 -0.38 1.75
CA ALA A 124 4.26 -0.07 1.87
C ALA A 124 4.89 -0.11 0.48
N ILE A 125 5.80 0.82 0.21
CA ILE A 125 6.49 0.95 -1.08
C ILE A 125 8.00 0.83 -0.91
N GLY A 126 8.71 0.41 -1.96
CA GLY A 126 10.15 0.21 -1.89
C GLY A 126 10.79 -0.08 -3.23
N SER A 127 12.10 -0.29 -3.20
CA SER A 127 12.92 -0.53 -4.39
C SER A 127 12.90 -1.98 -4.86
N ASP A 128 12.49 -2.90 -3.99
CA ASP A 128 12.30 -4.30 -4.35
C ASP A 128 11.29 -5.02 -3.43
N ALA A 129 10.92 -6.24 -3.84
CA ALA A 129 9.93 -7.06 -3.15
C ALA A 129 10.40 -7.53 -1.76
N VAL A 130 11.71 -7.69 -1.55
CA VAL A 130 12.30 -8.14 -0.29
C VAL A 130 12.19 -7.03 0.75
N GLU A 131 12.48 -5.79 0.36
CA GLU A 131 12.34 -4.62 1.22
C GLU A 131 10.90 -4.46 1.72
N VAL A 132 9.92 -4.43 0.82
CA VAL A 132 8.52 -4.21 1.20
C VAL A 132 7.97 -5.38 2.03
N ALA A 133 8.40 -6.62 1.75
CA ALA A 133 8.07 -7.77 2.58
C ALA A 133 8.70 -7.66 3.99
N GLY A 134 9.95 -7.19 4.09
CA GLY A 134 10.62 -6.92 5.36
C GLY A 134 9.88 -5.88 6.20
N ILE A 135 9.41 -4.80 5.57
CA ILE A 135 8.56 -3.80 6.23
C ILE A 135 7.27 -4.44 6.77
N ALA A 136 6.57 -5.22 5.94
CA ALA A 136 5.33 -5.88 6.36
C ALA A 136 5.56 -6.85 7.55
N ILE A 137 6.68 -7.57 7.55
CA ILE A 137 7.08 -8.45 8.66
C ILE A 137 7.35 -7.65 9.94
N GLU A 138 8.10 -6.54 9.87
CA GLU A 138 8.39 -5.72 11.06
C GLU A 138 7.10 -5.10 11.64
N ILE A 139 6.19 -4.64 10.78
CA ILE A 139 4.86 -4.17 11.20
C ILE A 139 4.07 -5.30 11.88
N ALA A 140 4.06 -6.50 11.31
CA ALA A 140 3.35 -7.65 11.89
C ALA A 140 3.91 -8.05 13.27
N GLN A 141 5.24 -8.04 13.43
CA GLN A 141 5.90 -8.33 14.71
C GLN A 141 5.55 -7.28 15.78
N ARG A 142 5.57 -5.99 15.42
CA ARG A 142 5.17 -4.90 16.32
C ARG A 142 3.69 -4.98 16.69
N TYR A 143 2.84 -5.31 15.71
CA TYR A 143 1.41 -5.53 15.94
C TYR A 143 1.14 -6.70 16.89
N GLN A 144 1.96 -7.75 16.88
CA GLN A 144 1.83 -8.86 17.82
C GLN A 144 2.25 -8.49 19.25
N GLN A 145 3.17 -7.53 19.41
CA GLN A 145 3.74 -7.13 20.71
C GLN A 145 2.92 -6.03 21.42
N ARG A 146 1.84 -5.53 20.82
CA ARG A 146 1.00 -4.51 21.43
C ARG A 146 0.33 -5.02 22.72
N PRO A 147 0.21 -4.19 23.78
CA PRO A 147 -0.65 -4.52 24.90
C PRO A 147 -2.09 -4.67 24.40
N GLY A 148 -2.77 -5.75 24.80
CA GLY A 148 -4.19 -5.99 24.51
C GLY A 148 -5.11 -5.09 25.31
#